data_AF-A0A7V4DCJ3-F1
#
_entry.id   AF-A0A7V4DCJ3-F1
#
_cell.length_a   1.000
_cell.length_b   1.000
_cell.length_c   1.000
_cell.angle_alpha   90.00
_cell.angle_beta   90.00
_cell.angle_gamma   90.00
#
_symmetry.space_group_name_H-M   'P 1'
#
loop_
_entity.id
_entity.type
_entity.pdbx_description
1 polymer ?
#
loop_
_entity_poly.entity_id
_entity_poly.type
_entity_poly.pdbx_seq_one_letter_code
_entity_poly.pdbx_strand_id
1 'polypeptide(L)'
;MNYNPLIEPDPKEWLLNDELERFQWIIEYHKRAKIKLPNVEVHGIVHLIVENQAALGNETPVAQTLKRLIDEGLDRHEAVHAVGSVLVQYIMDILHGKKRKKSPKPTLMQYVA
;
A
#
# COMPACT_ATOMS: atom_id res chain seq x y z
N MET A 1 -6.42 -14.37 10.00
CA MET A 1 -5.89 -13.19 10.73
C MET A 1 -7.01 -12.18 10.92
N ASN A 2 -6.97 -11.34 11.97
CA ASN A 2 -7.85 -10.18 12.07
C ASN A 2 -7.12 -8.93 11.54
N TYR A 3 -7.27 -8.63 10.25
CA TYR A 3 -6.63 -7.47 9.65
C TYR A 3 -7.15 -6.16 10.25
N ASN A 4 -6.23 -5.24 10.51
CA ASN A 4 -6.48 -3.86 10.90
C ASN A 4 -5.39 -2.99 10.26
N PRO A 5 -5.71 -2.07 9.31
CA PRO A 5 -4.71 -1.25 8.62
C PRO A 5 -3.96 -0.29 9.55
N LEU A 6 -4.46 -0.06 10.77
CA LEU A 6 -3.78 0.73 11.80
C LEU A 6 -2.64 -0.04 12.48
N ILE A 7 -2.55 -1.35 12.30
CA ILE A 7 -1.55 -2.22 12.92
C ILE A 7 -0.79 -2.93 11.80
N GLU A 8 0.53 -2.89 11.85
CA GLU A 8 1.36 -3.59 10.88
C GLU A 8 1.12 -5.11 10.96
N PRO A 9 0.75 -5.77 9.85
CA PRO A 9 0.70 -7.22 9.80
C PRO A 9 2.09 -7.81 10.01
N ASP A 10 2.22 -8.91 10.76
CA ASP A 10 3.49 -9.65 10.76
C ASP A 10 3.81 -10.12 9.33
N PRO A 11 4.96 -9.75 8.74
CA PRO A 11 5.26 -10.07 7.35
C PRO A 11 5.27 -11.56 7.04
N LYS A 12 5.74 -12.40 7.97
CA LYS A 12 5.82 -13.85 7.75
C LYS A 12 4.42 -14.46 7.78
N GLU A 13 3.62 -14.12 8.80
CA GLU A 13 2.23 -14.55 8.86
C GLU A 13 1.45 -14.06 7.65
N TRP A 14 1.61 -12.79 7.26
CA TRP A 14 0.92 -12.20 6.12
C TRP A 14 1.17 -13.00 4.83
N LEU A 15 2.44 -13.23 4.49
CA LEU A 15 2.84 -13.89 3.25
C LEU A 15 2.55 -15.40 3.23
N LEU A 16 2.37 -16.05 4.39
CA LEU A 16 2.02 -17.47 4.48
C LEU A 16 0.57 -17.77 4.08
N ASN A 17 -0.33 -16.80 4.13
CA ASN A 17 -1.75 -17.00 3.81
C ASN A 17 -2.03 -16.92 2.30
N ASP A 18 -3.21 -17.34 1.88
CA ASP A 18 -3.62 -17.18 0.49
C ASP A 18 -3.94 -15.70 0.17
N GLU A 19 -3.72 -15.28 -1.07
CA GLU A 19 -3.98 -13.89 -1.48
C GLU A 19 -5.46 -13.52 -1.40
N LEU A 20 -6.37 -14.45 -1.74
CA LEU A 20 -7.80 -14.23 -1.63
C LEU A 20 -8.23 -14.08 -0.17
N GLU A 21 -7.63 -14.84 0.74
CA GLU A 21 -7.89 -14.71 2.18
C GLU A 21 -7.45 -13.34 2.71
N ARG A 22 -6.24 -12.90 2.35
CA ARG A 22 -5.75 -11.55 2.68
C ARG A 22 -6.68 -10.46 2.16
N PHE A 23 -7.09 -10.58 0.90
CA PHE A 23 -8.06 -9.67 0.28
C PHE A 23 -9.38 -9.64 1.07
N GLN A 24 -9.94 -10.80 1.41
CA GLN A 24 -11.18 -10.88 2.19
C GLN A 24 -11.04 -10.20 3.55
N TRP A 25 -9.92 -10.36 4.26
CA TRP A 25 -9.72 -9.68 5.54
C TRP A 25 -9.72 -8.16 5.43
N ILE A 26 -9.13 -7.63 4.36
CA ILE A 26 -9.15 -6.18 4.07
C ILE A 26 -10.59 -5.71 3.84
N ILE A 27 -11.36 -6.43 3.01
CA ILE A 27 -12.75 -6.10 2.72
C ILE A 27 -13.61 -6.15 3.99
N GLU A 28 -13.45 -7.18 4.81
CA GLU A 28 -14.20 -7.35 6.05
C GLU A 28 -13.86 -6.28 7.08
N TYR A 29 -12.61 -5.81 7.16
CA TYR A 29 -12.27 -4.66 7.99
C TYR A 29 -13.08 -3.42 7.58
N HIS A 30 -13.09 -3.06 6.30
CA HIS A 30 -13.79 -1.86 5.80
C HIS A 30 -15.31 -1.94 6.00
N LYS A 31 -15.89 -3.13 5.81
CA LYS A 31 -17.31 -3.39 6.10
C LYS A 31 -17.63 -3.18 7.59
N ARG A 32 -16.84 -3.78 8.49
CA ARG A 32 -17.03 -3.65 9.95
C ARG A 32 -16.84 -2.20 10.43
N ALA A 33 -15.88 -1.49 9.83
CA ALA A 33 -15.63 -0.07 10.10
C ALA A 33 -16.71 0.86 9.50
N LYS A 34 -17.66 0.32 8.72
CA LYS A 34 -18.75 1.07 8.06
C LYS A 34 -18.25 2.21 7.17
N ILE A 35 -17.09 2.04 6.56
CA ILE A 35 -16.50 3.02 5.65
C ILE A 35 -17.23 2.94 4.31
N LYS A 36 -17.80 4.05 3.85
CA LYS A 36 -18.46 4.12 2.54
C LYS A 36 -17.41 4.30 1.45
N LEU A 37 -17.23 3.28 0.61
CA LEU A 37 -16.28 3.29 -0.49
C LEU A 37 -17.02 3.19 -1.84
N PRO A 38 -16.62 3.95 -2.88
CA PRO A 38 -17.25 3.88 -4.20
C PRO A 38 -17.14 2.49 -4.84
N ASN A 39 -16.00 1.83 -4.64
CA ASN A 39 -15.78 0.44 -5.04
C ASN A 39 -14.86 -0.21 -4.00
N VAL A 40 -15.43 -1.07 -3.15
CA VAL A 40 -14.71 -1.73 -2.05
C VAL A 40 -13.68 -2.72 -2.55
N GLU A 41 -13.91 -3.35 -3.70
CA GLU A 41 -13.02 -4.36 -4.27
C GLU A 41 -11.74 -3.73 -4.79
N VAL A 42 -11.85 -2.67 -5.60
CA VAL A 42 -10.69 -1.91 -6.10
C VAL A 42 -9.90 -1.33 -4.92
N HIS A 43 -10.59 -0.79 -3.92
CA HIS A 43 -9.94 -0.29 -2.71
C HIS A 43 -9.16 -1.39 -1.98
N GLY A 44 -9.77 -2.56 -1.80
CA GLY A 44 -9.14 -3.71 -1.16
C GLY A 44 -7.92 -4.23 -1.93
N ILE A 45 -7.98 -4.24 -3.27
CA ILE A 45 -6.84 -4.62 -4.12
C ILE A 45 -5.67 -3.65 -3.93
N VAL A 46 -5.94 -2.34 -3.88
CA VAL A 46 -4.88 -1.33 -3.67
C VAL A 46 -4.21 -1.54 -2.32
N HIS A 47 -4.99 -1.74 -1.25
CA HIS A 47 -4.47 -2.10 0.07
C HIS A 47 -3.61 -3.36 0.02
N LEU A 48 -4.13 -4.42 -0.58
CA LEU A 48 -3.43 -5.71 -0.70
C LEU A 48 -2.07 -5.56 -1.37
N ILE A 49 -1.98 -4.78 -2.46
CA ILE A 49 -0.72 -4.54 -3.17
C ILE A 49 0.29 -3.82 -2.26
N VAL A 50 -0.15 -2.78 -1.54
CA VAL A 50 0.71 -2.03 -0.61
C VAL A 50 1.20 -2.91 0.53
N GLU A 51 0.31 -3.70 1.14
CA GLU A 51 0.66 -4.59 2.25
C GLU A 51 1.59 -5.73 1.80
N ASN A 52 1.36 -6.31 0.62
CA ASN A 52 2.28 -7.29 0.04
C ASN A 52 3.67 -6.68 -0.18
N GLN A 53 3.76 -5.46 -0.72
CA GLN A 53 5.04 -4.78 -0.92
C GLN A 53 5.74 -4.43 0.40
N ALA A 54 4.98 -4.04 1.42
CA ALA A 54 5.50 -3.80 2.76
C ALA A 54 6.05 -5.09 3.39
N ALA A 55 5.34 -6.21 3.24
CA ALA A 55 5.73 -7.50 3.81
C ALA A 55 7.01 -8.08 3.17
N LEU A 56 7.36 -7.66 1.95
CA LEU A 56 8.64 -8.02 1.32
C LEU A 56 9.86 -7.26 1.92
N GLY A 57 9.65 -6.42 2.93
CA GLY A 57 10.72 -5.73 3.63
C GLY A 57 11.55 -4.84 2.70
N ASN A 58 12.86 -5.10 2.64
CA ASN A 58 13.81 -4.28 1.87
C ASN A 58 13.82 -4.56 0.36
N GLU A 59 13.05 -5.54 -0.13
CA GLU A 59 12.93 -5.78 -1.58
C GLU A 59 12.16 -4.66 -2.29
N THR A 60 11.36 -3.89 -1.55
CA THR A 60 10.65 -2.71 -2.04
C THR A 60 10.87 -1.51 -1.11
N PRO A 61 10.70 -0.27 -1.59
CA PRO A 61 10.80 0.90 -0.71
C PRO A 61 9.57 1.09 0.20
N VAL A 62 8.54 0.23 0.09
CA VAL A 62 7.23 0.49 0.72
C VAL A 62 7.30 0.43 2.24
N ALA A 63 7.94 -0.58 2.83
CA ALA A 63 8.05 -0.70 4.29
C ALA A 63 8.71 0.54 4.91
N GLN A 64 9.83 0.98 4.34
CA GLN A 64 10.54 2.18 4.78
C GLN A 64 9.71 3.45 4.55
N THR A 65 8.97 3.52 3.44
CA THR A 65 8.09 4.66 3.13
C THR A 65 6.92 4.76 4.11
N LEU A 66 6.28 3.64 4.44
CA LEU A 66 5.21 3.59 5.44
C LEU A 66 5.73 4.04 6.81
N LYS A 67 6.88 3.51 7.24
CA LYS A 67 7.53 3.94 8.49
C LYS A 67 7.77 5.46 8.50
N ARG A 68 8.37 6.01 7.44
CA ARG A 68 8.63 7.45 7.34
C ARG A 68 7.34 8.28 7.44
N LEU A 69 6.29 7.88 6.72
CA LEU A 69 5.00 8.61 6.73
C LEU A 69 4.33 8.57 8.12
N ILE A 70 4.46 7.46 8.84
CA ILE A 70 3.97 7.34 10.21
C ILE A 70 4.79 8.22 11.16
N ASP A 71 6.12 8.23 11.02
CA ASP A 71 7.02 9.10 11.78
C ASP A 71 6.74 10.60 11.48
N GLU A 72 6.23 10.92 10.29
CA GLU A 72 5.79 12.26 9.87
C GLU A 72 4.38 12.63 10.35
N GLY A 73 3.68 11.71 11.03
CA GLY A 73 2.42 11.99 11.74
C GLY A 73 1.15 11.44 11.10
N LEU A 74 1.25 10.65 10.03
CA LEU A 74 0.08 9.92 9.50
C LEU A 74 -0.22 8.70 10.36
N ASP A 75 -1.50 8.34 10.47
CA ASP A 75 -1.82 6.99 10.93
C ASP A 75 -1.41 5.96 9.86
N ARG A 76 -1.27 4.69 10.24
CA ARG A 76 -0.79 3.65 9.30
C ARG A 76 -1.78 3.44 8.14
N HIS A 77 -3.08 3.59 8.37
CA HIS A 77 -4.09 3.46 7.33
C HIS A 77 -4.00 4.62 6.32
N GLU A 78 -3.78 5.84 6.80
CA GLU A 78 -3.47 7.01 5.97
C GLU A 78 -2.17 6.83 5.19
N ALA A 79 -1.12 6.26 5.81
CA ALA A 79 0.13 5.95 5.13
C ALA A 79 -0.05 4.92 4.00
N VAL A 80 -0.86 3.87 4.23
CA VAL A 80 -1.23 2.89 3.18
C VAL A 80 -1.97 3.58 2.03
N HIS A 81 -2.90 4.49 2.34
CA HIS A 81 -3.58 5.29 1.32
C HIS A 81 -2.62 6.20 0.54
N ALA A 82 -1.68 6.85 1.21
CA ALA A 82 -0.71 7.73 0.59
C ALA A 82 0.17 6.96 -0.42
N VAL A 83 0.69 5.78 -0.04
CA VAL A 83 1.45 4.91 -0.96
C VAL A 83 0.56 4.41 -2.09
N GLY A 84 -0.64 3.92 -1.77
CA GLY A 84 -1.62 3.43 -2.76
C GLY A 84 -2.03 4.50 -3.79
N SER A 85 -2.07 5.77 -3.42
CA SER A 85 -2.40 6.87 -4.33
C SER A 85 -1.42 6.98 -5.51
N VAL A 86 -0.14 6.67 -5.29
CA VAL A 86 0.90 6.70 -6.34
C VAL A 86 0.65 5.60 -7.36
N LEU A 87 0.26 4.41 -6.89
CA LEU A 87 -0.12 3.29 -7.73
C LEU A 87 -1.36 3.61 -8.56
N VAL A 88 -2.41 4.13 -7.91
CA VAL A 88 -3.65 4.52 -8.59
C VAL A 88 -3.38 5.60 -9.62
N GLN A 89 -2.58 6.62 -9.30
CA GLN A 89 -2.19 7.64 -10.27
C GLN A 89 -1.46 7.05 -11.46
N TYR A 90 -0.55 6.09 -11.24
CA TYR A 90 0.16 5.40 -12.30
C TYR A 90 -0.79 4.59 -13.22
N ILE A 91 -1.73 3.84 -12.64
CA ILE A 91 -2.75 3.11 -13.41
C ILE A 91 -3.61 4.09 -14.22
N MET A 92 -4.05 5.20 -13.61
CA MET A 92 -4.84 6.21 -14.30
C MET A 92 -4.07 6.89 -15.44
N ASP A 93 -2.76 7.12 -15.28
CA ASP A 93 -1.93 7.65 -16.36
C ASP A 93 -1.83 6.65 -17.53
N ILE A 94 -1.71 5.34 -17.25
CA ILE A 94 -1.73 4.28 -18.27
C ILE A 94 -3.08 4.28 -19.00
N LEU A 95 -4.19 4.24 -18.26
CA LEU A 95 -5.55 4.17 -18.83
C LEU A 95 -5.87 5.38 -19.73
N HIS A 96 -5.32 6.56 -19.42
CA HIS A 96 -5.50 7.78 -20.21
C HIS A 96 -4.40 8.00 -21.26
N GLY A 97 -3.50 7.04 -21.47
CA GLY A 97 -2.44 7.14 -22.47
C GLY A 97 -1.45 8.30 -22.23
N LYS A 98 -1.30 8.76 -20.99
CA LYS A 98 -0.37 9.85 -20.66
C LYS A 98 1.07 9.34 -20.78
N LYS A 99 1.88 10.03 -21.58
CA LYS A 99 3.32 9.76 -21.65
C LYS A 99 4.00 10.31 -20.38
N ARG A 100 4.64 9.45 -19.59
CA ARG A 100 5.50 9.92 -18.49
C ARG A 100 6.67 10.73 -19.06
N LYS A 101 6.92 11.91 -18.50
CA LYS A 101 8.25 12.54 -18.60
C LYS A 101 9.23 11.58 -17.91
N LYS A 102 10.38 11.28 -18.52
CA LYS A 102 11.40 10.41 -17.91
C LYS A 102 11.64 10.86 -16.47
N SER A 103 11.52 9.95 -15.50
CA SER A 103 11.97 10.21 -14.14
C SER A 103 13.45 10.64 -14.22
N PRO A 104 13.89 11.66 -13.46
CA PRO A 104 15.32 11.86 -13.25
C PRO A 104 15.92 10.53 -12.80
N LYS A 105 17.05 10.13 -13.37
CA LYS A 105 17.78 8.96 -12.85
C LYS A 105 18.04 9.23 -11.37
N PRO A 106 17.72 8.29 -10.45
CA PRO A 106 18.12 8.45 -9.07
C PRO A 106 19.64 8.62 -9.04
N THR A 107 20.09 9.79 -8.61
CA THR A 107 21.51 10.05 -8.40
C THR A 107 21.94 9.34 -7.12
N LEU A 108 23.13 8.75 -7.12
CA LEU A 108 23.72 8.03 -5.97
C LEU A 108 23.62 8.77 -4.61
N MET A 109 23.45 10.09 -4.62
CA MET A 109 23.19 10.92 -3.42
C MET A 109 21.90 10.58 -2.65
N GLN A 110 20.94 9.85 -3.22
CA GLN A 110 19.67 9.55 -2.53
C GLN A 110 19.74 8.31 -1.61
N TYR A 111 20.85 7.58 -1.63
CA TYR A 111 21.09 6.39 -0.80
C TYR A 111 22.11 6.62 0.32
N VAL A 112 22.60 7.86 0.49
CA VAL A 112 23.57 8.24 1.52
C VAL A 112 23.00 9.42 2.30
N ALA A 113 22.10 9.13 3.23
CA ALA A 113 21.71 10.00 4.33
C ALA A 113 21.29 9.13 5.51
#